data_AF-A0A9P3LDL0-F1
#
_entry.id   AF-A0A9P3LDL0-F1
#
_cell.length_a   1.000
_cell.length_b   1.000
_cell.length_c   1.000
_cell.angle_alpha   90.00
_cell.angle_beta   90.00
_cell.angle_gamma   90.00
#
_symmetry.space_group_name_H-M   'P 1'
#
loop_
_entity.id
_entity.type
_entity.pdbx_description
1 polymer ?
#
loop_
_entity_poly.entity_id
_entity_poly.type
_entity_poly.pdbx_seq_one_letter_code
_entity_poly.pdbx_strand_id
1 'polypeptide(L)'
;MLTTRAAVAYTRAAEDEAFIALLRGYHGISQTEMATFFSSFREDYVSDEQRVKLRAIDDVHETSQRLVVRHQTLEAMSGPMSWVRRLVGQIEVIKFAVEWNAMEGKGTNKMKTDFYVEIYLQCPAVAVHREIIKKDARGKLPQEFMQAFRRFRRDKEPSVTGRNHLLDLYNLFGAGVLIEPAFDARILGRSRRFSELLERVHEELVHDLQADIKDKLKELHEATTPVLLDLAQYLGSSQLRGDVSAFIARYPPTFALPAKLK
;
A
#
# COMPACT_ATOMS: atom_id res chain seq x y z
N MET A 1 26.41 4.38 -3.02
CA MET A 1 26.37 3.10 -3.77
C MET A 1 25.02 2.45 -3.52
N LEU A 2 24.20 2.34 -4.55
CA LEU A 2 22.90 1.67 -4.52
C LEU A 2 23.06 0.32 -5.22
N THR A 3 22.87 -0.78 -4.50
CA THR A 3 23.05 -2.15 -5.02
C THR A 3 21.80 -2.65 -5.75
N THR A 4 22.01 -3.33 -6.88
CA THR A 4 21.00 -3.92 -7.77
C THR A 4 20.20 -5.01 -7.04
N ARG A 5 18.91 -4.78 -6.77
CA ARG A 5 18.07 -5.67 -5.93
C ARG A 5 17.01 -6.40 -6.77
N ALA A 6 17.40 -7.52 -7.37
CA ALA A 6 16.43 -8.50 -7.89
C ALA A 6 15.86 -9.35 -6.73
N ALA A 7 14.54 -9.43 -6.63
CA ALA A 7 13.78 -10.30 -5.72
C ALA A 7 14.46 -10.58 -4.36
N VAL A 8 14.82 -9.53 -3.62
CA VAL A 8 15.47 -9.68 -2.32
C VAL A 8 14.54 -10.47 -1.42
N ALA A 9 14.99 -11.65 -0.99
CA ALA A 9 14.37 -12.34 0.13
C ALA A 9 14.26 -11.34 1.27
N TYR A 10 13.05 -11.13 1.81
CA TYR A 10 12.85 -10.18 2.89
C TYR A 10 13.71 -10.59 4.08
N THR A 11 14.83 -9.90 4.25
CA THR A 11 15.77 -10.09 5.33
C THR A 11 15.74 -8.87 6.20
N ARG A 12 16.11 -9.04 7.47
CA ARG A 12 16.26 -7.93 8.42
C ARG A 12 17.18 -6.83 7.87
N ALA A 13 18.31 -7.22 7.28
CA ALA A 13 19.23 -6.28 6.65
C ALA A 13 18.58 -5.50 5.50
N ALA A 14 17.70 -6.13 4.71
CA ALA A 14 17.02 -5.46 3.62
C ALA A 14 16.02 -4.40 4.08
N GLU A 15 15.32 -4.67 5.19
CA GLU A 15 14.42 -3.73 5.86
C GLU A 15 15.21 -2.57 6.48
N ASP A 16 16.26 -2.85 7.27
CA ASP A 16 17.10 -1.83 7.89
C ASP A 16 17.73 -0.89 6.84
N GLU A 17 18.25 -1.44 5.72
CA GLU A 17 18.77 -0.64 4.59
C GLU A 17 17.69 0.23 3.93
N ALA A 18 16.45 -0.28 3.81
CA ALA A 18 15.35 0.49 3.24
C ALA A 18 14.96 1.67 4.14
N PHE A 19 14.95 1.49 5.46
CA PHE A 19 14.73 2.59 6.40
C PHE A 19 15.87 3.62 6.33
N ILE A 20 17.13 3.18 6.29
CA ILE A 20 18.26 4.10 6.10
C ILE A 20 18.11 4.91 4.80
N ALA A 21 17.64 4.28 3.72
CA ALA A 21 17.36 4.98 2.46
C ALA A 21 16.25 6.03 2.61
N LEU A 22 15.16 5.72 3.32
CA LEU A 22 14.11 6.69 3.62
C LEU A 22 14.63 7.88 4.44
N LEU A 23 15.47 7.64 5.45
CA LEU A 23 16.05 8.67 6.30
C LEU A 23 17.02 9.59 5.55
N ARG A 24 17.76 9.02 4.60
CA ARG A 24 18.65 9.80 3.72
C ARG A 24 17.86 10.64 2.72
N GLY A 25 16.68 10.17 2.31
CA GLY A 25 15.92 10.70 1.20
C GLY A 25 16.58 10.40 -0.15
N TYR A 26 15.87 10.76 -1.21
CA TYR A 26 16.37 10.64 -2.58
C TYR A 26 16.60 12.04 -3.12
N HIS A 27 17.84 12.32 -3.48
CA HIS A 27 18.26 13.59 -4.05
C HIS A 27 18.95 13.33 -5.39
N GLY A 28 18.59 14.11 -6.41
CA GLY A 28 19.31 14.22 -7.69
C GLY A 28 20.05 12.96 -8.12
N ILE A 29 19.31 11.93 -8.53
CA ILE A 29 19.91 10.68 -9.03
C ILE A 29 20.34 10.92 -10.48
N SER A 30 21.61 10.65 -10.79
CA SER A 30 22.05 10.69 -12.18
C SER A 30 21.34 9.61 -13.01
N GLN A 31 21.16 9.82 -14.32
CA GLN A 31 20.57 8.79 -15.19
C GLN A 31 21.30 7.44 -15.09
N THR A 32 22.61 7.45 -14.86
CA THR A 32 23.44 6.25 -14.68
C THR A 32 23.14 5.52 -13.38
N GLU A 33 22.96 6.24 -12.26
CA GLU A 33 22.57 5.65 -10.99
C GLU A 33 21.13 5.11 -11.04
N MET A 34 20.23 5.81 -11.73
CA MET A 34 18.89 5.30 -12.04
C MET A 34 19.00 4.01 -12.83
N ALA A 35 19.70 4.00 -13.97
CA ALA A 35 19.86 2.82 -14.80
C ALA A 35 20.45 1.63 -14.02
N THR A 36 21.41 1.89 -13.13
CA THR A 36 22.01 0.86 -12.27
C THR A 36 21.00 0.32 -11.27
N PHE A 37 20.33 1.19 -10.49
CA PHE A 37 19.34 0.79 -9.50
C PHE A 37 18.18 0.01 -10.14
N PHE A 38 17.76 0.43 -11.34
CA PHE A 38 16.61 -0.16 -12.01
C PHE A 38 16.92 -1.31 -12.96
N SER A 39 18.18 -1.59 -13.28
CA SER A 39 18.58 -2.71 -14.15
C SER A 39 18.08 -4.08 -13.68
N SER A 40 17.77 -4.23 -12.38
CA SER A 40 17.17 -5.45 -11.83
C SER A 40 15.65 -5.58 -12.00
N PHE A 41 14.94 -4.51 -12.39
CA PHE A 41 13.51 -4.60 -12.64
C PHE A 41 13.26 -4.98 -14.10
N ARG A 42 12.42 -5.99 -14.31
CA ARG A 42 11.95 -6.32 -15.65
C ARG A 42 11.15 -5.15 -16.21
N GLU A 43 11.36 -4.85 -17.49
CA GLU A 43 10.49 -4.00 -18.30
C GLU A 43 9.13 -4.70 -18.43
N ASP A 44 8.25 -4.50 -17.45
CA ASP A 44 6.83 -4.86 -17.55
C ASP A 44 6.04 -3.58 -17.35
N TYR A 45 5.35 -3.14 -18.39
CA TYR A 45 4.59 -1.90 -18.38
C TYR A 45 3.18 -2.18 -17.89
N VAL A 46 2.63 -1.30 -17.04
CA VAL A 46 1.19 -1.34 -16.76
C VAL A 46 0.47 -0.80 -17.99
N SER A 47 -0.37 -1.63 -18.60
CA SER A 47 -1.05 -1.26 -19.86
C SER A 47 -2.00 -0.07 -19.64
N ASP A 48 -2.24 0.70 -20.69
CA ASP A 48 -3.20 1.82 -20.67
C ASP A 48 -4.59 1.35 -20.21
N GLU A 49 -5.02 0.17 -20.66
CA GLU A 49 -6.27 -0.44 -20.25
C GLU A 49 -6.32 -0.70 -18.73
N GLN A 50 -5.24 -1.22 -18.14
CA GLN A 50 -5.17 -1.42 -16.69
C GLN A 50 -5.24 -0.09 -15.94
N ARG A 51 -4.59 0.97 -16.45
CA ARG A 51 -4.63 2.30 -15.82
C ARG A 51 -6.02 2.92 -15.89
N VAL A 52 -6.70 2.81 -17.03
CA VAL A 52 -8.09 3.25 -17.18
C VAL A 52 -8.99 2.52 -16.19
N LYS A 53 -8.83 1.19 -16.05
CA LYS A 53 -9.57 0.41 -15.04
C LYS A 53 -9.33 0.91 -13.62
N LEU A 54 -8.09 1.23 -13.27
CA LEU A 54 -7.74 1.75 -11.94
C LEU A 54 -8.35 3.12 -11.66
N ARG A 55 -8.34 4.04 -12.62
CA ARG A 55 -9.00 5.34 -12.48
C ARG A 55 -10.51 5.20 -12.30
N ALA A 56 -11.13 4.28 -13.05
CA ALA A 56 -12.56 4.03 -12.95
C ALA A 56 -13.00 3.51 -11.55
N ILE A 57 -12.07 2.97 -10.75
CA ILE A 57 -12.36 2.60 -9.35
C ILE A 57 -12.63 3.86 -8.52
N ASP A 58 -11.90 4.95 -8.76
CA ASP A 58 -12.06 6.19 -8.00
C ASP A 58 -13.42 6.87 -8.26
N ASP A 59 -14.03 6.59 -9.42
CA ASP A 59 -15.37 7.06 -9.82
C ASP A 59 -16.53 6.26 -9.19
N VAL A 60 -16.25 5.13 -8.54
CA VAL A 60 -17.28 4.36 -7.82
C VAL A 60 -17.76 5.16 -6.61
N HIS A 61 -19.03 5.57 -6.63
CA HIS A 61 -19.59 6.46 -5.62
C HIS A 61 -19.63 5.84 -4.21
N GLU A 62 -20.02 4.56 -4.11
CA GLU A 62 -20.14 3.86 -2.83
C GLU A 62 -18.78 3.37 -2.32
N THR A 63 -18.35 3.86 -1.16
CA THR A 63 -17.06 3.50 -0.53
C THR A 63 -16.90 1.99 -0.31
N SER A 64 -17.95 1.31 0.16
CA SER A 64 -17.89 -0.15 0.38
C SER A 64 -17.64 -0.91 -0.91
N GLN A 65 -18.33 -0.54 -2.00
CA GLN A 65 -18.12 -1.14 -3.31
C GLN A 65 -16.72 -0.84 -3.86
N ARG A 66 -16.26 0.42 -3.72
CA ARG A 66 -14.93 0.85 -4.14
C ARG A 66 -13.82 0.05 -3.46
N LEU A 67 -13.93 -0.19 -2.15
CA LEU A 67 -13.00 -1.03 -1.40
C LEU A 67 -12.96 -2.47 -1.92
N VAL A 68 -14.12 -3.06 -2.26
CA VAL A 68 -14.21 -4.42 -2.84
C VAL A 68 -13.51 -4.47 -4.19
N VAL A 69 -13.83 -3.56 -5.11
CA VAL A 69 -13.23 -3.52 -6.47
C VAL A 69 -11.72 -3.28 -6.39
N ARG A 70 -11.28 -2.38 -5.50
CA ARG A 70 -9.84 -2.12 -5.29
C ARG A 70 -9.13 -3.34 -4.71
N HIS A 71 -9.75 -4.04 -3.75
CA HIS A 71 -9.20 -5.29 -3.21
C HIS A 71 -9.02 -6.35 -4.30
N GLN A 72 -10.04 -6.58 -5.13
CA GLN A 72 -9.97 -7.54 -6.24
C GLN A 72 -8.84 -7.18 -7.22
N THR A 73 -8.72 -5.91 -7.56
CA THR A 73 -7.70 -5.44 -8.48
C THR A 73 -6.30 -5.67 -7.92
N LEU A 74 -6.08 -5.38 -6.63
CA LEU A 74 -4.83 -5.66 -5.93
C LEU A 74 -4.49 -7.16 -5.90
N GLU A 75 -5.47 -8.04 -5.68
CA GLU A 75 -5.26 -9.49 -5.73
C GLU A 75 -4.93 -9.98 -7.16
N ALA A 76 -5.60 -9.44 -8.18
CA ALA A 76 -5.31 -9.74 -9.58
C ALA A 76 -3.93 -9.22 -10.02
N MET A 77 -3.44 -8.16 -9.38
CA MET A 77 -2.10 -7.65 -9.60
C MET A 77 -1.01 -8.50 -8.91
N SER A 78 -1.35 -9.53 -8.12
CA SER A 78 -0.34 -10.40 -7.48
C SER A 78 0.55 -11.13 -8.49
N GLY A 79 1.85 -11.20 -8.22
CA GLY A 79 2.85 -11.84 -9.09
C GLY A 79 4.21 -11.17 -9.00
N PRO A 80 5.19 -11.60 -9.83
CA PRO A 80 6.38 -10.81 -10.11
C PRO A 80 5.96 -9.45 -10.67
N MET A 81 6.41 -8.37 -10.05
CA MET A 81 6.05 -7.01 -10.45
C MET A 81 7.29 -6.29 -10.95
N SER A 82 7.18 -5.62 -12.10
CA SER A 82 8.07 -4.52 -12.42
C SER A 82 7.96 -3.41 -11.38
N TRP A 83 8.92 -2.50 -11.41
CA TRP A 83 8.84 -1.31 -10.56
C TRP A 83 7.55 -0.50 -10.81
N VAL A 84 7.16 -0.30 -12.07
CA VAL A 84 5.93 0.44 -12.42
C VAL A 84 4.69 -0.22 -11.83
N ARG A 85 4.56 -1.55 -11.99
CA ARG A 85 3.43 -2.30 -11.43
C ARG A 85 3.42 -2.26 -9.90
N ARG A 86 4.60 -2.28 -9.26
CA ARG A 86 4.71 -2.11 -7.81
C ARG A 86 4.26 -0.72 -7.38
N LEU A 87 4.76 0.34 -8.01
CA LEU A 87 4.39 1.72 -7.70
C LEU A 87 2.87 1.91 -7.77
N VAL A 88 2.27 1.48 -8.88
CA VAL A 88 0.81 1.55 -9.07
C VAL A 88 0.09 0.72 -8.00
N GLY A 89 0.57 -0.49 -7.70
CA GLY A 89 0.02 -1.33 -6.63
C GLY A 89 0.10 -0.68 -5.25
N GLN A 90 1.22 -0.03 -4.90
CA GLN A 90 1.40 0.69 -3.64
C GLN A 90 0.46 1.89 -3.54
N ILE A 91 0.29 2.66 -4.62
CA ILE A 91 -0.68 3.76 -4.69
C ILE A 91 -2.09 3.25 -4.37
N GLU A 92 -2.52 2.16 -5.02
CA GLU A 92 -3.84 1.58 -4.78
C GLU A 92 -3.98 0.95 -3.39
N VAL A 93 -2.90 0.40 -2.83
CA VAL A 93 -2.87 -0.02 -1.42
C VAL A 93 -3.11 1.17 -0.49
N ILE A 94 -2.43 2.30 -0.73
CA ILE A 94 -2.56 3.49 0.11
C ILE A 94 -3.98 4.07 -0.01
N LYS A 95 -4.52 4.21 -1.23
CA LYS A 95 -5.92 4.62 -1.44
C LYS A 95 -6.91 3.71 -0.69
N PHE A 96 -6.71 2.39 -0.77
CA PHE A 96 -7.52 1.42 -0.02
C PHE A 96 -7.42 1.68 1.49
N ALA A 97 -6.21 1.85 2.04
CA ALA A 97 -6.02 2.05 3.47
C ALA A 97 -6.63 3.37 3.96
N VAL A 98 -6.53 4.44 3.17
CA VAL A 98 -7.17 5.73 3.48
C VAL A 98 -8.69 5.57 3.57
N GLU A 99 -9.32 4.98 2.56
CA GLU A 99 -10.77 4.75 2.57
C GLU A 99 -11.21 3.78 3.68
N TRP A 100 -10.40 2.75 3.94
CA TRP A 100 -10.67 1.78 4.99
C TRP A 100 -10.63 2.39 6.39
N ASN A 101 -9.67 3.29 6.64
CA ASN A 101 -9.53 3.99 7.90
C ASN A 101 -10.56 5.11 8.04
N ALA A 102 -11.02 5.72 6.95
CA ALA A 102 -12.10 6.71 6.97
C ALA A 102 -13.48 6.10 7.33
N MET A 103 -13.63 4.76 7.29
CA MET A 103 -14.80 4.09 7.87
C MET A 103 -14.72 4.14 9.40
N GLU A 104 -15.21 5.24 9.98
CA GLU A 104 -15.30 5.46 11.43
C GLU A 104 -16.75 5.72 11.87
N GLY A 105 -16.99 5.58 13.18
CA GLY A 105 -18.31 5.85 13.79
C GLY A 105 -19.28 4.67 13.79
N LYS A 106 -20.57 4.97 14.03
CA LYS A 106 -21.62 3.97 14.23
C LYS A 106 -21.82 3.14 12.97
N GLY A 107 -21.65 1.81 13.08
CA GLY A 107 -21.81 0.88 11.96
C GLY A 107 -20.51 0.42 11.30
N THR A 108 -19.35 0.95 11.71
CA THR A 108 -18.04 0.56 11.17
C THR A 108 -17.80 -0.95 11.20
N ASN A 109 -18.11 -1.61 12.31
CA ASN A 109 -17.94 -3.06 12.44
C ASN A 109 -18.81 -3.83 11.44
N LYS A 110 -20.01 -3.32 11.14
CA LYS A 110 -20.89 -3.89 10.13
C LYS A 110 -20.32 -3.69 8.74
N MET A 111 -19.94 -2.46 8.37
CA MET A 111 -19.36 -2.16 7.05
C MET A 111 -18.10 -3.00 6.76
N LYS A 112 -17.20 -3.13 7.75
CA LYS A 112 -16.00 -3.97 7.63
C LYS A 112 -16.36 -5.45 7.50
N THR A 113 -17.40 -5.92 8.20
CA THR A 113 -17.90 -7.30 8.06
C THR A 113 -18.52 -7.52 6.68
N ASP A 114 -19.35 -6.59 6.21
CA ASP A 114 -20.00 -6.64 4.90
C ASP A 114 -18.95 -6.66 3.77
N PHE A 115 -17.87 -5.87 3.89
CA PHE A 115 -16.72 -5.96 2.99
C PHE A 115 -16.15 -7.39 2.92
N TYR A 116 -15.87 -8.02 4.06
CA TYR A 116 -15.36 -9.39 4.09
C TYR A 116 -16.35 -10.40 3.50
N VAL A 117 -17.65 -10.22 3.77
CA VAL A 117 -18.70 -11.07 3.20
C VAL A 117 -18.72 -10.94 1.68
N GLU A 118 -18.68 -9.72 1.13
CA GLU A 118 -18.69 -9.49 -0.32
C GLU A 118 -17.48 -10.13 -1.02
N ILE A 119 -16.27 -9.99 -0.49
CA ILE A 119 -15.09 -10.65 -1.07
C ILE A 119 -15.13 -12.18 -0.88
N TYR A 120 -15.73 -12.68 0.19
CA TYR A 120 -15.88 -14.12 0.43
C TYR A 120 -16.86 -14.76 -0.57
N LEU A 121 -17.97 -14.07 -0.85
CA LEU A 121 -18.98 -14.50 -1.82
C LEU A 121 -18.47 -14.58 -3.26
N GLN A 122 -17.34 -13.95 -3.56
CA GLN A 122 -16.70 -13.99 -4.86
C GLN A 122 -15.75 -15.18 -5.02
N CYS A 123 -15.44 -15.90 -3.94
CA CYS A 123 -14.63 -17.10 -4.02
C CYS A 123 -15.42 -18.19 -4.77
N PRO A 124 -14.87 -18.82 -5.83
CA PRO A 124 -15.60 -19.80 -6.65
C PRO A 124 -16.22 -20.94 -5.84
N ALA A 125 -15.51 -21.42 -4.80
CA ALA A 125 -15.97 -22.47 -3.90
C ALA A 125 -17.21 -22.08 -3.06
N VAL A 126 -17.50 -20.78 -2.93
CA VAL A 126 -18.57 -20.23 -2.06
C VAL A 126 -19.68 -19.60 -2.89
N ALA A 127 -19.44 -19.30 -4.17
CA ALA A 127 -20.39 -18.64 -5.06
C ALA A 127 -21.75 -19.36 -5.14
N VAL A 128 -21.75 -20.69 -5.01
CA VAL A 128 -22.98 -21.53 -4.96
C VAL A 128 -23.91 -21.17 -3.79
N HIS A 129 -23.39 -20.56 -2.72
CA HIS A 129 -24.16 -20.17 -1.54
C HIS A 129 -24.63 -18.70 -1.58
N ARG A 130 -24.28 -17.93 -2.63
CA ARG A 130 -24.56 -16.49 -2.71
C ARG A 130 -26.04 -16.16 -2.55
N GLU A 131 -26.91 -16.91 -3.21
CA GLU A 131 -28.37 -16.72 -3.13
C GLU A 131 -28.94 -17.09 -1.75
N ILE A 132 -28.35 -18.08 -1.08
CA ILE A 132 -28.75 -18.51 0.27
C ILE A 132 -28.40 -17.42 1.28
N ILE A 133 -27.19 -16.87 1.19
CA ILE A 133 -26.68 -15.86 2.12
C ILE A 133 -27.42 -14.52 1.95
N LYS A 134 -27.75 -14.13 0.72
CA LYS A 134 -28.52 -12.90 0.45
C LYS A 134 -29.96 -12.97 0.92
N LYS A 135 -30.60 -14.13 0.82
CA LYS A 135 -32.01 -14.32 1.22
C LYS A 135 -32.16 -14.47 2.73
N ASP A 136 -31.13 -14.96 3.42
CA ASP A 136 -31.20 -15.24 4.85
C ASP A 136 -30.74 -14.07 5.74
N ALA A 137 -31.31 -12.88 5.52
CA ALA A 137 -30.94 -11.67 6.27
C ALA A 137 -31.28 -11.72 7.79
N ARG A 138 -31.98 -12.78 8.25
CA ARG A 138 -32.35 -13.00 9.66
C ARG A 138 -32.15 -14.45 10.14
N GLY A 139 -31.82 -15.40 9.29
CA GLY A 139 -31.64 -16.79 9.68
C GLY A 139 -30.18 -17.15 9.93
N LYS A 140 -30.04 -18.19 10.73
CA LYS A 140 -28.76 -18.69 11.21
C LYS A 140 -28.06 -19.36 10.03
N LEU A 141 -27.16 -18.62 9.37
CA LEU A 141 -26.21 -19.20 8.43
C LEU A 141 -25.65 -20.51 9.03
N PRO A 142 -25.51 -21.59 8.23
CA PRO A 142 -25.00 -22.85 8.73
C PRO A 142 -23.71 -22.65 9.52
N GLN A 143 -23.56 -23.34 10.65
CA GLN A 143 -22.40 -23.17 11.52
C GLN A 143 -21.08 -23.39 10.75
N GLU A 144 -21.07 -24.34 9.82
CA GLU A 144 -19.96 -24.62 8.91
C GLU A 144 -19.59 -23.41 8.04
N PHE A 145 -20.59 -22.72 7.49
CA PHE A 145 -20.39 -21.49 6.73
C PHE A 145 -19.74 -20.42 7.61
N MET A 146 -20.26 -20.23 8.83
CA MET A 146 -19.71 -19.25 9.76
C MET A 146 -18.27 -19.57 10.17
N GLN A 147 -17.93 -20.86 10.35
CA GLN A 147 -16.56 -21.28 10.63
C GLN A 147 -15.62 -21.03 9.44
N ALA A 148 -16.05 -21.39 8.22
CA ALA A 148 -15.28 -21.15 7.01
C ALA A 148 -15.07 -19.65 6.75
N PHE A 149 -16.11 -18.82 6.92
CA PHE A 149 -16.01 -17.38 6.82
C PHE A 149 -15.05 -16.78 7.85
N ARG A 150 -15.11 -17.22 9.12
CA ARG A 150 -14.17 -16.76 10.16
C ARG A 150 -12.72 -17.10 9.81
N ARG A 151 -12.48 -18.29 9.25
CA ARG A 151 -11.15 -18.70 8.78
C ARG A 151 -10.68 -17.81 7.63
N PHE A 152 -11.52 -17.65 6.60
CA PHE A 152 -11.25 -16.77 5.48
C PHE A 152 -10.90 -15.35 5.92
N ARG A 153 -11.72 -14.77 6.82
CA ARG A 153 -11.48 -13.43 7.35
C ARG A 153 -10.13 -13.36 8.07
N ARG A 154 -9.82 -14.32 8.94
CA ARG A 154 -8.53 -14.39 9.63
C ARG A 154 -7.35 -14.47 8.66
N ASP A 155 -7.50 -15.21 7.55
CA ASP A 155 -6.45 -15.34 6.53
C ASP A 155 -6.27 -14.04 5.71
N LYS A 156 -7.33 -13.23 5.56
CA LYS A 156 -7.31 -11.95 4.83
C LYS A 156 -6.96 -10.74 5.69
N GLU A 157 -7.19 -10.79 7.00
CA GLU A 157 -6.86 -9.70 7.95
C GLU A 157 -5.41 -9.21 7.83
N PRO A 158 -4.38 -10.07 7.73
CA PRO A 158 -3.00 -9.64 7.50
C PRO A 158 -2.83 -8.76 6.26
N SER A 159 -3.59 -8.99 5.19
CA SER A 159 -3.51 -8.12 4.00
C SER A 159 -3.99 -6.71 4.32
N VAL A 160 -5.10 -6.55 5.05
CA VAL A 160 -5.59 -5.22 5.45
C VAL A 160 -4.62 -4.55 6.41
N THR A 161 -4.07 -5.29 7.38
CA THR A 161 -3.04 -4.80 8.30
C THR A 161 -1.82 -4.28 7.54
N GLY A 162 -1.32 -5.04 6.57
CA GLY A 162 -0.16 -4.63 5.78
C GLY A 162 -0.39 -3.40 4.92
N ARG A 163 -1.62 -3.22 4.40
CA ARG A 163 -2.02 -2.00 3.68
C ARG A 163 -2.01 -0.78 4.62
N ASN A 164 -2.51 -0.94 5.84
CA ASN A 164 -2.47 0.11 6.85
C ASN A 164 -1.03 0.44 7.28
N HIS A 165 -0.17 -0.57 7.45
CA HIS A 165 1.26 -0.34 7.72
C HIS A 165 1.96 0.42 6.58
N LEU A 166 1.61 0.15 5.32
CA LEU A 166 2.15 0.92 4.20
C LEU A 166 1.68 2.38 4.22
N LEU A 167 0.40 2.63 4.57
CA LEU A 167 -0.11 3.98 4.78
C LEU A 167 0.61 4.68 5.95
N ASP A 168 0.89 3.97 7.05
CA ASP A 168 1.64 4.50 8.19
C ASP A 168 3.05 4.95 7.76
N LEU A 169 3.76 4.13 6.98
CA LEU A 169 5.05 4.52 6.39
C LEU A 169 4.91 5.72 5.47
N TYR A 170 3.93 5.72 4.56
CA TYR A 170 3.73 6.80 3.61
C TYR A 170 3.42 8.11 4.33
N ASN A 171 2.57 8.08 5.36
CA ASN A 171 2.28 9.25 6.17
C ASN A 171 3.51 9.80 6.88
N LEU A 172 4.47 8.95 7.26
CA LEU A 172 5.69 9.39 7.94
C LEU A 172 6.77 9.89 6.96
N PHE A 173 7.07 9.11 5.92
CA PHE A 173 8.23 9.36 5.02
C PHE A 173 7.85 9.87 3.62
N GLY A 174 6.56 9.93 3.29
CA GLY A 174 6.07 10.45 2.02
C GLY A 174 6.54 9.67 0.81
N ALA A 175 7.14 10.37 -0.16
CA ALA A 175 7.39 9.84 -1.50
C ALA A 175 8.47 8.75 -1.53
N GLY A 176 9.37 8.72 -0.54
CA GLY A 176 10.42 7.70 -0.46
C GLY A 176 9.86 6.28 -0.36
N VAL A 177 8.70 6.12 0.29
CA VAL A 177 8.03 4.81 0.46
C VAL A 177 7.60 4.22 -0.89
N LEU A 178 7.24 5.08 -1.85
CA LEU A 178 6.81 4.68 -3.19
C LEU A 178 7.98 4.31 -4.10
N ILE A 179 9.20 4.74 -3.77
CA ILE A 179 10.42 4.34 -4.48
C ILE A 179 10.91 2.99 -3.96
N GLU A 180 10.86 2.76 -2.64
CA GLU A 180 11.49 1.58 -2.06
C GLU A 180 10.76 0.26 -2.30
N PRO A 181 11.42 -0.73 -2.92
CA PRO A 181 10.82 -2.01 -3.23
C PRO A 181 10.61 -2.89 -2.00
N ALA A 182 11.27 -2.59 -0.88
CA ALA A 182 11.21 -3.37 0.36
C ALA A 182 9.84 -3.26 1.06
N PHE A 183 9.11 -2.16 0.84
CA PHE A 183 7.82 -1.90 1.51
C PHE A 183 6.66 -2.52 0.75
N ASP A 184 6.59 -3.85 0.77
CA ASP A 184 5.46 -4.60 0.23
C ASP A 184 4.41 -4.86 1.32
N ALA A 185 3.18 -4.40 1.12
CA ALA A 185 2.07 -4.60 2.04
C ALA A 185 1.83 -6.08 2.40
N ARG A 186 2.12 -7.02 1.50
CA ARG A 186 1.99 -8.46 1.75
C ARG A 186 2.96 -8.95 2.83
N ILE A 187 4.12 -8.31 2.91
CA ILE A 187 5.16 -8.63 3.88
C ILE A 187 4.91 -7.87 5.18
N LEU A 188 4.62 -6.56 5.08
CA LEU A 188 4.34 -5.70 6.23
C LEU A 188 3.18 -6.21 7.09
N GLY A 189 2.16 -6.82 6.47
CA GLY A 189 1.01 -7.39 7.18
C GLY A 189 1.31 -8.59 8.06
N ARG A 190 2.49 -9.21 7.89
CA ARG A 190 2.98 -10.35 8.67
C ARG A 190 4.17 -10.00 9.54
N SER A 191 4.74 -8.80 9.38
CA SER A 191 5.88 -8.35 10.17
C SER A 191 5.43 -8.06 11.61
N ARG A 192 5.96 -8.84 12.56
CA ARG A 192 5.76 -8.60 14.00
C ARG A 192 6.58 -7.43 14.52
N ARG A 193 7.60 -7.01 13.77
CA ARG A 193 8.59 -6.00 14.17
C ARG A 193 8.32 -4.62 13.59
N PHE A 194 7.31 -4.50 12.71
CA PHE A 194 7.01 -3.25 12.03
C PHE A 194 6.82 -2.09 13.03
N SER A 195 6.01 -2.30 14.07
CA SER A 195 5.77 -1.31 15.11
C SER A 195 7.05 -0.97 15.88
N GLU A 196 7.79 -1.98 16.36
CA GLU A 196 9.04 -1.78 17.10
C GLU A 196 10.08 -1.00 16.29
N LEU A 197 10.17 -1.28 14.99
CA LEU A 197 11.14 -0.63 14.12
C LEU A 197 10.72 0.80 13.81
N LEU A 198 9.43 1.05 13.56
CA LEU A 198 8.91 2.39 13.34
C LEU A 198 9.09 3.29 14.58
N GLU A 199 8.90 2.72 15.79
CA GLU A 199 9.21 3.38 17.06
C GLU A 199 10.69 3.74 17.17
N ARG A 200 11.60 2.80 16.91
CA ARG A 200 13.05 3.05 16.98
C ARG A 200 13.51 4.12 16.00
N VAL A 201 13.04 4.05 14.76
CA VAL A 201 13.39 5.06 13.75
C VAL A 201 12.90 6.44 14.18
N HIS A 202 11.73 6.50 14.81
CA HIS A 202 11.23 7.76 15.37
C HIS A 202 12.08 8.23 16.57
N GLU A 203 12.44 7.35 17.50
CA GLU A 203 13.31 7.69 18.63
C GLU A 203 14.65 8.25 18.16
N GLU A 204 15.28 7.60 17.17
CA GLU A 204 16.53 8.08 16.56
C GLU A 204 16.35 9.43 15.90
N LEU A 205 15.26 9.62 15.13
CA LEU A 205 14.96 10.90 14.50
C LEU A 205 14.72 12.04 15.50
N VAL A 206 14.02 11.77 16.60
CA VAL A 206 13.76 12.78 17.65
C VAL A 206 15.06 13.13 18.39
N HIS A 207 15.88 12.12 18.69
CA HIS A 207 17.13 12.31 19.41
C HIS A 207 18.15 13.13 18.59
N ASP A 208 18.33 12.78 17.31
CA ASP A 208 19.38 13.35 16.48
C ASP A 208 19.02 14.72 15.90
N LEU A 209 17.74 14.96 15.60
CA LEU A 209 17.39 16.15 14.83
C LEU A 209 17.22 17.41 15.68
N GLN A 210 16.83 17.32 16.96
CA GLN A 210 16.50 18.43 17.90
C GLN A 210 15.55 19.53 17.39
N ALA A 211 15.34 19.64 16.08
CA ALA A 211 14.45 20.49 15.32
C ALA A 211 13.12 19.77 15.06
N ASP A 212 12.15 20.49 14.49
CA ASP A 212 10.85 19.94 14.14
C ASP A 212 11.01 18.79 13.11
N ILE A 213 11.02 17.55 13.60
CA ILE A 213 11.12 16.31 12.82
C ILE A 213 10.15 16.33 11.62
N LYS A 214 8.99 16.98 11.79
CA LYS A 214 7.97 17.12 10.77
C LYS A 214 8.49 17.93 9.58
N ASP A 215 9.17 19.04 9.84
CA ASP A 215 9.75 19.88 8.79
C ASP A 215 10.85 19.11 8.05
N LYS A 216 11.67 18.32 8.77
CA LYS A 216 12.69 17.50 8.12
C LYS A 216 12.11 16.42 7.21
N LEU A 217 11.09 15.71 7.67
CA LEU A 217 10.41 14.68 6.87
C LEU A 217 9.71 15.31 5.66
N LYS A 218 9.16 16.51 5.83
CA LYS A 218 8.57 17.29 4.73
C LYS A 218 9.62 17.69 3.69
N GLU A 219 10.79 18.19 4.10
CA GLU A 219 11.91 18.47 3.19
C GLU A 219 12.33 17.22 2.40
N LEU A 220 12.45 16.07 3.06
CA LEU A 220 12.80 14.81 2.40
C LEU A 220 11.74 14.39 1.38
N HIS A 221 10.45 14.53 1.71
CA HIS A 221 9.35 14.28 0.78
C HIS A 221 9.40 15.23 -0.43
N GLU A 222 9.60 16.53 -0.20
CA GLU A 222 9.68 17.54 -1.26
C GLU A 222 10.87 17.28 -2.19
N ALA A 223 12.02 16.89 -1.65
CA ALA A 223 13.20 16.58 -2.45
C ALA A 223 13.08 15.25 -3.21
N THR A 224 12.39 14.26 -2.63
CA THR A 224 12.19 12.92 -3.22
C THR A 224 11.10 12.92 -4.29
N THR A 225 10.10 13.79 -4.18
CA THR A 225 8.95 13.81 -5.10
C THR A 225 9.35 14.02 -6.57
N PRO A 226 10.20 14.99 -6.94
CA PRO A 226 10.68 15.14 -8.31
C PRO A 226 11.35 13.87 -8.85
N VAL A 227 12.17 13.21 -8.03
CA VAL A 227 12.83 11.94 -8.40
C VAL A 227 11.78 10.88 -8.72
N LEU A 228 10.80 10.67 -7.84
CA LEU A 228 9.70 9.72 -8.09
C LEU A 228 8.94 10.03 -9.39
N LEU A 229 8.67 11.31 -9.67
CA LEU A 229 7.97 11.74 -10.89
C LEU A 229 8.80 11.49 -12.16
N ASP A 230 10.11 11.75 -12.09
CA ASP A 230 11.03 11.46 -13.20
C ASP A 230 11.15 9.95 -13.44
N LEU A 231 11.19 9.14 -12.36
CA LEU A 231 11.16 7.68 -12.45
C LEU A 231 9.87 7.16 -13.08
N ALA A 232 8.72 7.67 -12.65
CA ALA A 232 7.42 7.33 -13.20
C ALA A 232 7.34 7.66 -14.71
N GLN A 233 7.95 8.76 -15.13
CA GLN A 233 8.03 9.13 -16.54
C GLN A 233 8.99 8.23 -17.33
N TYR A 234 10.19 7.99 -16.81
CA TYR A 234 11.26 7.27 -17.50
C TYR A 234 10.97 5.78 -17.63
N LEU A 235 10.53 5.13 -16.55
CA LEU A 235 10.26 3.69 -16.52
C LEU A 235 8.84 3.36 -17.00
N GLY A 236 7.93 4.33 -16.95
CA GLY A 236 6.53 4.17 -17.31
C GLY A 236 6.17 5.04 -18.51
N SER A 237 5.59 6.22 -18.23
CA SER A 237 5.13 7.17 -19.24
C SER A 237 4.81 8.53 -18.63
N SER A 238 4.66 9.56 -19.46
CA SER A 238 4.16 10.89 -19.05
C SER A 238 2.82 10.81 -18.31
N GLN A 239 1.94 9.92 -18.76
CA GLN A 239 0.64 9.72 -18.13
C GLN A 239 0.77 9.12 -16.72
N LEU A 240 1.71 8.20 -16.49
CA LEU A 240 1.99 7.66 -15.15
C LEU A 240 2.54 8.75 -14.23
N ARG A 241 3.44 9.61 -14.72
CA ARG A 241 3.89 10.79 -13.97
C ARG A 241 2.70 11.65 -13.53
N GLY A 242 1.75 11.90 -14.43
CA GLY A 242 0.51 12.62 -14.12
C GLY A 242 -0.32 11.94 -13.03
N ASP A 243 -0.50 10.61 -13.11
CA ASP A 243 -1.23 9.82 -12.11
C ASP A 243 -0.57 9.89 -10.72
N VAL A 244 0.75 9.74 -10.67
CA VAL A 244 1.53 9.80 -9.42
C VAL A 244 1.46 11.20 -8.81
N SER A 245 1.61 12.24 -9.62
CA SER A 245 1.49 13.63 -9.17
C SER A 245 0.10 13.94 -8.62
N ALA A 246 -0.96 13.51 -9.33
CA ALA A 246 -2.33 13.67 -8.89
C ALA A 246 -2.62 12.91 -7.59
N PHE A 247 -2.05 11.71 -7.44
CA PHE A 247 -2.14 10.94 -6.20
C PHE A 247 -1.49 11.68 -5.02
N ILE A 248 -0.24 12.14 -5.15
CA ILE A 248 0.46 12.86 -4.07
C ILE A 248 -0.30 14.11 -3.65
N ALA A 249 -0.82 14.87 -4.63
CA ALA A 249 -1.60 16.08 -4.35
C ALA A 249 -2.93 15.77 -3.64
N ARG A 250 -3.60 14.67 -4.00
CA ARG A 250 -4.89 14.26 -3.40
C ARG A 250 -4.73 13.60 -2.03
N TYR A 251 -3.64 12.88 -1.82
CA TYR A 251 -3.34 12.14 -0.60
C TYR A 251 -1.98 12.58 -0.04
N PRO A 252 -1.84 13.83 0.43
CA PRO A 252 -0.57 14.30 0.97
C PRO A 252 -0.21 13.53 2.26
N PRO A 253 1.07 13.17 2.48
CA PRO A 253 1.50 12.57 3.73
C PRO A 253 1.29 13.54 4.89
N THR A 254 0.94 13.01 6.07
CA THR A 254 0.65 13.84 7.26
C THR A 254 1.90 14.26 8.04
N PHE A 255 3.02 13.58 7.80
CA PHE A 255 4.28 13.68 8.55
C PHE A 255 4.07 13.47 10.06
N ALA A 256 3.09 12.64 10.41
CA ALA A 256 2.73 12.35 11.79
C ALA A 256 2.93 10.87 12.09
N LEU A 257 3.31 10.59 13.34
CA LEU A 257 3.32 9.22 13.83
C LEU A 257 1.93 8.58 13.75
N PRO A 258 1.86 7.28 13.42
CA PRO A 258 0.63 6.51 13.56
C PRO A 258 0.09 6.62 14.99
N ALA A 259 -1.22 6.83 15.14
CA ALA A 259 -1.86 7.00 16.44
C ALA A 259 -1.67 5.81 17.39
N LYS A 260 -1.33 4.62 16.86
CA LYS A 260 -1.07 3.41 17.66
C LYS A 260 0.29 3.42 18.37
N LEU A 261 1.17 4.37 18.02
CA LEU A 261 2.48 4.56 18.63
C LEU A 261 2.53 5.78 19.57
N LYS A 262 1.38 6.45 19.79
CA LYS A 262 1.22 7.55 20.75
C LYS A 262 0.64 7.01 22.04
#